data_AF-A0A3B9TWC5-F1
#
_entry.id   AF-A0A3B9TWC5-F1
#
_cell.length_a   1.000
_cell.length_b   1.000
_cell.length_c   1.000
_cell.angle_alpha   90.00
_cell.angle_beta   90.00
_cell.angle_gamma   90.00
#
_symmetry.space_group_name_H-M   'P 1'
#
loop_
_entity.id
_entity.type
_entity.pdbx_description
1 polymer ?
#
loop_
_entity_poly.entity_id
_entity_poly.type
_entity_poly.pdbx_seq_one_letter_code
_entity_poly.pdbx_strand_id
1 'polypeptide(L)'
;MTDIDPVTGGEVTWHPSPKQPDFTPPAGAVDAHCHVFGPAAEFPFAPERKYTPGDAGKDKLFALRDHLGLARNVIVQASCHGKDNSAMIDALQ
;
A
#
# COMPACT_ATOMS: atom_id res chain seq x y z
N MET A 1 19.68 0.33 -6.52
CA MET A 1 19.83 -0.93 -5.77
C MET A 1 18.46 -1.17 -5.19
N THR A 2 17.78 -2.24 -5.58
CA THR A 2 16.42 -2.51 -5.11
C THR A 2 16.49 -2.90 -3.65
N ASP A 3 15.84 -2.11 -2.79
CA ASP A 3 15.70 -2.43 -1.38
C ASP A 3 14.78 -3.65 -1.26
N ILE A 4 15.23 -4.68 -0.54
CA ILE A 4 14.47 -5.90 -0.29
C ILE A 4 13.91 -5.83 1.12
N ASP A 5 12.62 -6.13 1.26
CA ASP A 5 11.99 -6.23 2.56
C ASP A 5 12.47 -7.50 3.27
N PRO A 6 13.03 -7.40 4.50
CA PRO A 6 13.58 -8.55 5.21
C PRO A 6 12.52 -9.53 5.72
N VAL A 7 11.25 -9.13 5.80
CA VAL A 7 10.12 -9.96 6.24
C VAL A 7 9.57 -10.73 5.06
N THR A 8 9.26 -10.06 3.96
CA THR A 8 8.60 -10.71 2.81
C THR A 8 9.60 -11.32 1.82
N GLY A 9 10.87 -10.87 1.85
CA GLY A 9 11.85 -11.14 0.79
C GLY A 9 11.50 -10.49 -0.55
N GLY A 10 10.46 -9.66 -0.57
CA GLY A 10 9.94 -8.97 -1.75
C GLY A 10 10.63 -7.64 -1.99
N GLU A 11 10.53 -7.16 -3.22
CA GLU A 11 11.06 -5.86 -3.61
C GLU A 11 10.22 -4.73 -2.98
N VAL A 12 10.88 -3.72 -2.42
CA VAL A 12 10.23 -2.48 -2.00
C VAL A 12 9.84 -1.69 -3.26
N THR A 13 8.56 -1.75 -3.65
CA THR A 13 8.05 -1.15 -4.90
C THR A 13 7.59 0.31 -4.74
N TRP A 14 7.93 0.96 -3.63
CA TRP A 14 7.54 2.34 -3.31
C TRP A 14 8.75 3.16 -2.85
N HIS A 15 8.65 4.49 -2.93
CA HIS A 15 9.73 5.37 -2.51
C HIS A 15 9.65 5.62 -1.00
N PRO A 16 10.72 5.38 -0.20
CA PRO A 16 10.66 5.49 1.27
C PRO A 16 10.56 6.94 1.76
N SER A 17 11.03 7.90 0.97
CA SER A 17 11.04 9.33 1.31
C SER A 17 10.49 10.19 0.16
N PRO A 18 9.20 10.07 -0.20
CA PRO A 18 8.64 10.79 -1.34
C PRO A 18 8.74 12.31 -1.13
N LYS A 19 8.96 13.07 -2.20
CA LYS A 19 8.96 14.54 -2.14
C LYS A 19 7.61 15.03 -1.63
N GLN A 20 7.58 16.15 -0.90
CA GLN A 20 6.34 16.91 -0.71
C GLN A 20 5.84 17.42 -2.08
N PRO A 21 4.58 17.17 -2.46
CA PRO A 21 4.03 17.74 -3.68
C PRO A 21 4.02 19.27 -3.64
N ASP A 22 4.35 19.94 -4.75
CA ASP A 22 4.20 21.40 -4.88
C ASP A 22 2.72 21.81 -5.07
N PHE A 23 1.89 20.85 -5.50
CA PHE A 23 0.45 21.01 -5.66
C PHE A 23 -0.29 20.63 -4.38
N THR A 24 -1.23 21.49 -3.96
CA THR A 24 -2.13 21.20 -2.83
C THR A 24 -3.48 20.73 -3.37
N PRO A 25 -3.91 19.48 -3.09
CA PRO A 25 -5.23 19.02 -3.46
C PRO A 25 -6.35 19.84 -2.78
N PRO A 26 -7.53 19.96 -3.41
CA PRO A 26 -8.67 20.60 -2.77
C PRO A 26 -9.13 19.81 -1.54
N ALA A 27 -9.79 20.49 -0.60
CA ALA A 27 -10.37 19.85 0.58
C ALA A 27 -11.30 18.69 0.17
N GLY A 28 -11.13 17.54 0.81
CA GLY A 28 -11.91 16.33 0.52
C GLY A 28 -11.43 15.51 -0.66
N ALA A 29 -10.27 15.83 -1.26
CA ALA A 29 -9.67 15.04 -2.33
C ALA A 29 -9.51 13.55 -1.96
N VAL A 30 -9.74 12.69 -2.94
CA VAL A 30 -9.74 11.22 -2.78
C VAL A 30 -8.66 10.63 -3.68
N ASP A 31 -7.77 9.83 -3.09
CA ASP A 31 -6.97 8.88 -3.87
C ASP A 31 -7.89 7.73 -4.30
N ALA A 32 -8.29 7.72 -5.57
CA ALA A 32 -9.24 6.74 -6.07
C ALA A 32 -8.61 5.40 -6.49
N HIS A 33 -7.30 5.23 -6.36
CA HIS A 33 -6.62 4.00 -6.76
C HIS A 33 -5.32 3.78 -5.98
N CYS A 34 -5.41 3.03 -4.89
CA CYS A 34 -4.26 2.63 -4.09
C CYS A 34 -4.38 1.17 -3.65
N HIS A 35 -3.30 0.61 -3.11
CA HIS A 35 -3.22 -0.77 -2.63
C HIS A 35 -2.55 -0.82 -1.27
N VAL A 36 -2.82 -1.87 -0.51
CA VAL A 36 -2.00 -2.29 0.63
C VAL A 36 -1.36 -3.63 0.30
N PHE A 37 -0.13 -3.84 0.78
CA PHE A 37 0.58 -5.10 0.71
C PHE A 37 0.88 -5.58 2.12
N GLY A 38 0.35 -6.75 2.49
CA GLY A 38 0.56 -7.32 3.80
C GLY A 38 -0.03 -6.47 4.95
N PRO A 39 0.55 -6.56 6.16
CA PRO A 39 1.81 -7.25 6.46
C PRO A 39 1.73 -8.76 6.22
N ALA A 40 2.73 -9.35 5.56
CA ALA A 40 2.69 -10.74 5.10
C ALA A 40 2.59 -11.78 6.25
N ALA A 41 3.02 -11.38 7.45
CA ALA A 41 2.90 -12.20 8.65
C ALA A 41 1.45 -12.38 9.13
N GLU A 42 0.56 -11.43 8.82
CA GLU A 42 -0.86 -11.45 9.18
C GLU A 42 -1.75 -11.77 7.97
N PHE A 43 -1.40 -11.20 6.82
CA PHE A 43 -2.09 -11.37 5.55
C PHE A 43 -1.13 -11.96 4.50
N PRO A 44 -0.99 -13.29 4.43
CA PRO A 44 -0.09 -13.92 3.48
C PRO A 44 -0.42 -13.56 2.03
N PHE A 45 0.62 -13.50 1.19
CA PHE A 45 0.41 -13.36 -0.26
C PHE A 45 -0.06 -14.67 -0.89
N ALA A 46 -0.85 -14.54 -1.95
CA ALA A 46 -1.40 -15.67 -2.68
C ALA A 46 -0.29 -16.57 -3.28
N PRO A 47 -0.45 -17.91 -3.27
CA PRO A 47 0.47 -18.83 -3.93
C PRO A 47 0.64 -18.56 -5.43
N GLU A 48 -0.43 -18.13 -6.11
CA GLU A 48 -0.48 -17.84 -7.54
C GLU A 48 -0.01 -16.43 -7.94
N ARG A 49 0.48 -15.62 -6.99
CA ARG A 49 0.92 -14.24 -7.24
C ARG A 49 2.01 -14.19 -8.32
N LYS A 50 2.00 -13.12 -9.12
CA LYS A 50 3.03 -12.88 -10.16
C LYS A 50 4.24 -12.11 -9.65
N TYR A 51 4.13 -11.48 -8.49
CA TYR A 51 5.18 -10.70 -7.85
C TYR A 51 5.05 -10.80 -6.33
N THR A 52 6.16 -10.59 -5.62
CA THR A 52 6.21 -10.51 -4.16
C THR A 52 6.71 -9.11 -3.78
N PRO A 53 5.84 -8.22 -3.29
CA PRO A 53 6.26 -6.90 -2.81
C PRO A 53 6.78 -6.97 -1.37
N GLY A 54 7.51 -5.94 -0.96
CA GLY A 54 7.71 -5.62 0.46
C GLY A 54 6.39 -5.27 1.16
N ASP A 55 6.40 -5.24 2.49
CA ASP A 55 5.23 -4.88 3.28
C ASP A 55 4.93 -3.37 3.21
N ALA A 56 3.72 -3.05 2.76
CA ALA A 56 3.15 -1.72 2.61
C ALA A 56 1.71 -1.70 3.12
N GLY A 57 1.53 -1.99 4.42
CA GLY A 57 0.22 -2.03 5.07
C GLY A 57 -0.45 -0.66 5.27
N LYS A 58 -1.63 -0.67 5.90
CA LYS A 58 -2.51 0.50 6.06
C LYS A 58 -1.83 1.72 6.71
N ASP A 59 -0.99 1.53 7.71
CA ASP A 59 -0.32 2.65 8.39
C ASP A 59 0.59 3.44 7.45
N LYS A 60 1.32 2.75 6.57
CA LYS A 60 2.15 3.38 5.54
C LYS A 60 1.29 4.10 4.50
N LEU A 61 0.17 3.50 4.10
CA LEU A 61 -0.78 4.12 3.17
C LEU A 61 -1.38 5.41 3.77
N PHE A 62 -1.81 5.40 5.03
CA PHE A 62 -2.41 6.55 5.69
C PHE A 62 -1.38 7.67 5.90
N ALA A 63 -0.16 7.33 6.32
CA ALA A 63 0.93 8.30 6.39
C ALA A 63 1.21 8.93 5.02
N LEU A 64 1.18 8.15 3.94
CA LEU A 64 1.35 8.67 2.59
C LEU A 64 0.17 9.55 2.16
N ARG A 65 -1.07 9.15 2.44
CA ARG A 65 -2.28 9.97 2.19
C ARG A 65 -2.13 11.34 2.82
N ASP A 66 -1.75 11.38 4.09
CA ASP A 66 -1.61 12.61 4.87
C ASP A 66 -0.47 13.48 4.31
N HIS A 67 0.68 12.86 3.99
CA HIS A 67 1.81 13.52 3.34
C HIS A 67 1.44 14.18 1.99
N LEU A 68 0.60 13.50 1.20
CA LEU A 68 0.12 14.01 -0.09
C LEU A 68 -1.00 15.05 0.03
N GLY A 69 -1.51 15.32 1.24
CA GLY A 69 -2.62 16.26 1.47
C GLY A 69 -3.98 15.74 0.99
N LEU A 70 -4.16 14.42 0.92
CA LEU A 70 -5.41 13.77 0.53
C LEU A 70 -6.27 13.49 1.76
N ALA A 71 -7.59 13.47 1.58
CA ALA A 71 -8.53 13.27 2.70
C ALA A 71 -9.02 11.83 2.83
N ARG A 72 -9.04 11.07 1.72
CA ARG A 72 -9.63 9.71 1.66
C ARG A 72 -8.90 8.85 0.65
N ASN A 73 -9.11 7.53 0.76
CA ASN A 73 -8.63 6.53 -0.18
C ASN A 73 -9.78 5.65 -0.67
N VAL A 74 -9.65 5.15 -1.90
CA VAL A 74 -10.33 3.95 -2.41
C VAL A 74 -9.24 2.89 -2.52
N ILE A 75 -9.30 1.89 -1.64
CA ILE A 75 -8.31 0.81 -1.57
C ILE A 75 -8.77 -0.32 -2.48
N VAL A 76 -7.96 -0.59 -3.50
CA VAL A 76 -8.22 -1.61 -4.51
C VAL A 76 -7.48 -2.89 -4.11
N GLN A 77 -8.14 -4.04 -4.23
CA GLN A 77 -7.52 -5.33 -3.95
C GLN A 77 -6.26 -5.54 -4.81
N ALA A 78 -5.14 -5.83 -4.15
CA ALA A 78 -3.89 -6.12 -4.82
C ALA A 78 -3.86 -7.56 -5.34
N SER A 79 -3.42 -7.75 -6.58
CA SER A 79 -3.33 -9.09 -7.18
C SER A 79 -2.33 -10.02 -6.49
N CYS A 80 -1.38 -9.50 -5.72
CA CYS A 80 -0.48 -10.32 -4.90
C CYS A 80 -1.20 -11.02 -3.73
N HIS A 81 -2.35 -10.52 -3.28
CA HIS A 81 -3.22 -11.20 -2.30
C HIS A 81 -4.30 -12.06 -2.98
N GLY A 82 -4.38 -12.07 -4.31
CA GLY A 82 -5.32 -12.92 -5.05
C GLY A 82 -6.77 -12.64 -4.64
N LYS A 83 -7.49 -13.71 -4.27
CA LYS A 83 -8.91 -13.64 -3.86
C LYS A 83 -9.11 -13.39 -2.37
N ASP A 84 -8.05 -13.42 -1.58
CA ASP A 84 -8.12 -13.10 -0.15
C ASP A 84 -8.07 -11.58 0.02
N ASN A 85 -9.19 -11.00 0.42
CA ASN A 85 -9.34 -9.56 0.58
C ASN A 85 -9.07 -9.09 2.02
N SER A 86 -8.60 -9.97 2.92
CA SER A 86 -8.43 -9.66 4.34
C SER A 86 -7.58 -8.41 4.60
N ALA A 87 -6.41 -8.28 3.96
CA ALA A 87 -5.55 -7.10 4.09
C ALA A 87 -6.26 -5.80 3.66
N MET A 88 -6.95 -5.84 2.51
CA MET A 88 -7.67 -4.68 1.99
C MET A 88 -8.85 -4.32 2.89
N ILE A 89 -9.61 -5.30 3.39
CA ILE A 89 -10.73 -5.10 4.30
C ILE A 89 -10.27 -4.51 5.64
N ASP A 90 -9.17 -5.01 6.20
CA ASP A 90 -8.57 -4.46 7.43
C ASP A 90 -8.19 -2.99 7.27
N ALA A 91 -7.72 -2.60 6.08
CA ALA A 91 -7.37 -1.22 5.76
C ALA A 91 -8.59 -0.29 5.56
N LEU A 92 -9.82 -0.80 5.57
CA LEU A 92 -11.04 0.03 5.52
C LEU A 92 -11.49 0.52 6.91
N GLN A 93 -10.83 0.08 7.99
CA GLN A 93 -11.10 0.49 9.37
C GLN A 93 -10.20 1.65 9.80
#